data_AF-A0A7N2MDD9-F1
#
_entry.id   AF-A0A7N2MDD9-F1
#
_cell.length_a   1.000
_cell.length_b   1.000
_cell.length_c   1.000
_cell.angle_alpha   90.00
_cell.angle_beta   90.00
_cell.angle_gamma   90.00
#
_symmetry.space_group_name_H-M   'P 1'
#
loop_
_entity.id
_entity.type
_entity.pdbx_description
1 polymer ?
#
loop_
_entity_poly.entity_id
_entity_poly.type
_entity_poly.pdbx_seq_one_letter_code
_entity_poly.pdbx_strand_id
1 'polypeptide(L)'
;MQDPHVATDGFTYEAEVLREWFESGHDTSPITNLKLEHCNLVPNYALRSAIQYRLAEQNVSRVSCGKALPARYSRDTAVSICTDSSHSSHVKGPCFTSREA
;
A
#
# COMPACT_ATOMS: atom_id res chain seq x y z
N MET A 1 0.96 -4.27 14.59
CA MET A 1 1.28 -2.85 14.80
C MET A 1 0.35 -2.04 13.91
N GLN A 2 -0.71 -1.47 14.49
CA GLN A 2 -1.83 -0.86 13.79
C GLN A 2 -1.54 0.62 13.50
N ASP A 3 -1.00 1.32 14.51
CA ASP A 3 -0.76 2.76 14.48
C ASP A 3 0.60 3.11 15.10
N PRO A 4 1.71 2.89 14.34
CA PRO A 4 3.05 3.16 14.83
C PRO A 4 3.29 4.65 15.08
N HIS A 5 3.75 4.99 16.28
CA HIS A 5 4.05 6.34 16.74
C HIS A 5 5.49 6.46 17.25
N VAL A 6 6.18 7.52 16.86
CA VAL A 6 7.53 7.85 17.30
C VAL A 6 7.46 8.76 18.51
N ALA A 7 8.17 8.39 19.59
CA ALA A 7 8.35 9.23 20.75
C ALA A 7 9.64 10.09 20.64
N THR A 8 9.88 10.98 21.61
CA THR A 8 11.03 11.90 21.59
C THR A 8 12.38 11.19 21.68
N ASP A 9 12.40 9.92 22.11
CA ASP A 9 13.57 9.06 22.14
C ASP A 9 13.97 8.52 20.75
N GLY A 10 13.15 8.74 19.73
CA GLY A 10 13.37 8.26 18.36
C GLY A 10 12.94 6.81 18.14
N PHE A 11 12.30 6.17 19.12
CA PHE A 11 11.77 4.82 18.99
C PHE A 11 10.31 4.84 18.57
N THR A 12 9.91 3.80 17.84
CA THR A 12 8.52 3.64 17.39
C THR A 12 7.80 2.62 18.26
N TYR A 13 6.68 3.04 18.83
CA TYR A 13 5.79 2.26 19.67
C TYR A 13 4.41 2.14 19.05
N GLU A 14 3.58 1.25 19.56
CA GLU A 14 2.15 1.23 19.26
C GLU A 14 1.44 2.34 20.04
N ALA A 15 0.54 3.07 19.39
CA ALA A 15 -0.17 4.18 20.01
C ALA A 15 -0.94 3.75 21.27
N GLU A 16 -1.63 2.61 21.21
CA GLU A 16 -2.45 2.09 22.32
C GLU A 16 -1.57 1.72 23.52
N VAL A 17 -0.49 0.96 23.30
CA VAL A 17 0.44 0.55 24.35
C VAL A 17 1.08 1.75 25.03
N LEU A 18 1.49 2.76 24.26
CA LEU A 18 2.15 3.93 24.82
C LEU A 18 1.16 4.85 25.56
N ARG A 19 -0.11 4.89 25.14
CA ARG A 19 -1.18 5.58 25.89
C ARG A 19 -1.44 4.90 27.23
N GLU A 20 -1.61 3.58 27.24
CA GLU A 20 -1.79 2.80 28.47
C GLU A 20 -0.60 2.97 29.41
N TRP A 21 0.61 3.06 28.86
CA TRP A 21 1.83 3.33 29.62
C TRP A 21 1.78 4.70 30.32
N PHE A 22 1.40 5.76 29.61
CA PHE A 22 1.24 7.09 30.22
C PHE A 22 0.08 7.13 31.22
N GLU A 23 -1.03 6.43 30.94
CA GLU A 23 -2.18 6.32 31.86
C GLU A 23 -1.83 5.59 33.16
N SER A 24 -0.88 4.66 33.10
CA SER A 24 -0.32 3.97 34.28
C SER A 24 0.54 4.87 35.17
N GLY A 25 0.78 6.13 34.76
CA GLY A 25 1.57 7.11 35.49
C GLY A 25 3.07 7.07 35.18
N HIS A 26 3.47 6.34 34.13
CA HIS A 26 4.86 6.31 33.67
C HIS A 26 5.12 7.41 32.65
N ASP A 27 6.16 8.20 32.86
CA ASP A 27 6.63 9.28 31.98
C ASP A 27 7.97 8.93 31.31
N THR A 28 8.31 7.64 31.29
CA THR A 28 9.56 7.11 30.75
C THR A 28 9.34 6.36 29.45
N SER A 29 10.39 6.19 28.67
CA SER A 29 10.43 5.33 27.50
C SER A 29 10.38 3.86 27.95
N PRO A 30 9.45 3.03 27.42
CA PRO A 30 9.31 1.63 27.83
C PRO A 30 10.57 0.78 27.62
N ILE A 31 11.40 1.15 26.63
CA ILE A 31 12.63 0.41 26.30
C ILE A 31 13.83 0.99 27.04
N THR A 32 14.03 2.30 26.94
CA THR A 32 15.24 2.92 27.47
C THR A 32 15.13 3.25 28.97
N ASN A 33 13.92 3.21 29.54
CA ASN A 33 13.60 3.67 30.89
C ASN A 33 14.04 5.12 31.17
N LEU A 34 14.35 5.89 30.13
CA LEU A 34 14.69 7.30 30.23
C LEU A 34 13.41 8.13 30.26
N LYS A 35 13.40 9.18 31.07
CA LYS A 35 12.29 10.13 31.12
C LYS A 35 12.14 10.80 29.76
N LEU A 36 10.94 10.74 29.19
CA LEU A 36 10.63 11.44 27.95
C LEU A 36 10.50 12.93 28.26
N GLU A 37 11.16 13.78 27.48
CA GLU A 37 11.09 15.23 27.68
C GLU A 37 9.65 15.73 27.49
N HIS A 38 8.96 15.17 26.49
CA HIS A 38 7.57 15.50 26.17
C HIS A 38 6.79 14.25 25.74
N CYS A 39 5.51 14.17 26.10
CA CYS A 39 4.59 13.09 25.67
C CYS A 39 4.06 13.30 24.25
N ASN A 40 4.77 14.06 23.40
CA ASN A 40 4.31 14.35 22.05
C ASN A 40 4.66 13.16 21.14
N LEU A 41 3.63 12.50 20.62
CA LEU A 41 3.77 11.34 19.76
C LEU A 41 3.59 11.74 18.30
N VAL A 42 4.56 11.37 17.47
CA VAL A 42 4.53 11.66 16.04
C VAL A 42 4.12 10.41 15.28
N PRO A 43 3.00 10.40 14.54
CA PRO A 43 2.59 9.23 13.78
C PRO A 43 3.59 8.88 12.67
N ASN A 44 4.00 7.61 12.57
CA ASN A 44 4.91 7.12 11.54
C ASN A 44 4.16 6.51 10.36
N TYR A 45 3.76 7.38 9.42
CA TYR A 45 3.04 6.96 8.22
C TYR A 45 3.86 6.04 7.31
N ALA A 46 5.18 6.26 7.21
CA ALA A 46 6.05 5.46 6.35
C ALA A 46 6.10 4.00 6.80
N LEU A 47 6.29 3.77 8.11
CA LEU A 47 6.30 2.43 8.69
C LEU A 47 4.91 1.78 8.58
N ARG A 48 3.85 2.55 8.83
CA ARG A 48 2.48 2.06 8.70
C ARG A 48 2.19 1.58 7.28
N SER A 49 2.59 2.35 6.27
CA SER A 49 2.46 1.97 4.86
C SER A 49 3.28 0.73 4.51
N ALA A 50 4.53 0.62 4.98
CA ALA A 50 5.37 -0.54 4.72
C ALA A 50 4.77 -1.83 5.31
N ILE A 51 4.20 -1.76 6.52
CA ILE A 51 3.52 -2.87 7.17
C ILE A 51 2.25 -3.26 6.40
N GLN A 52 1.42 -2.28 6.05
CA GLN A 52 0.19 -2.53 5.30
C GLN A 52 0.49 -3.18 3.95
N TYR A 53 1.50 -2.69 3.24
CA TYR A 53 1.95 -3.26 1.98
C TYR A 53 2.35 -4.73 2.14
N ARG A 54 3.21 -5.04 3.11
CA ARG A 54 3.65 -6.41 3.39
C ARG A 54 2.50 -7.34 3.80
N LEU A 55 1.56 -6.84 4.61
CA LEU A 55 0.39 -7.63 5.03
C LEU A 55 -0.57 -7.89 3.86
N ALA A 56 -0.72 -6.91 2.96
CA ALA A 56 -1.48 -7.09 1.74
C ALA A 56 -0.86 -8.21 0.88
N GLU A 57 0.46 -8.22 0.69
CA GLU A 57 1.17 -9.26 -0.08
C GLU A 57 1.03 -10.67 0.50
N GLN A 58 1.09 -10.83 1.82
CA GLN A 58 0.92 -12.14 2.47
C GLN A 58 -0.46 -12.77 2.18
N ASN A 59 -1.49 -11.94 2.01
CA ASN A 59 -2.84 -12.38 1.66
C ASN A 59 -3.04 -12.68 0.16
N VAL A 60 -2.06 -12.42 -0.71
CA VAL A 60 -2.14 -12.71 -2.17
C VAL A 60 -1.57 -14.10 -2.52
N SER A 61 -0.89 -14.78 -1.60
CA SER A 61 -0.30 -16.12 -1.83
C SER A 61 -1.33 -17.28 -1.97
N ARG A 62 -2.64 -16.99 -1.97
CA ARG A 62 -3.70 -17.97 -2.29
C ARG A 62 -4.57 -17.60 -3.48
N VAL A 63 -4.19 -16.61 -4.29
CA VAL A 63 -4.88 -16.35 -5.57
C VAL A 63 -3.99 -16.78 -6.73
N SER A 64 -4.27 -17.99 -7.20
CA SER A 64 -3.93 -18.48 -8.54
C SER A 64 -4.09 -17.35 -9.57
N CYS A 65 -3.07 -17.21 -10.43
CA CYS A 65 -3.04 -16.46 -11.69
C CYS A 65 -4.33 -15.66 -12.02
N GLY A 66 -4.29 -14.34 -11.86
CA GLY A 66 -5.22 -13.46 -12.59
C GLY A 66 -5.87 -12.29 -11.84
N LYS A 67 -5.20 -11.56 -10.94
CA LYS A 67 -5.75 -10.28 -10.44
C LYS A 67 -4.75 -9.13 -10.52
N ALA A 68 -5.09 -8.19 -11.40
CA ALA A 68 -4.42 -6.93 -11.64
C ALA A 68 -4.21 -6.12 -10.36
N LEU A 69 -3.01 -5.58 -10.20
CA LEU A 69 -2.69 -4.56 -9.19
C LEU A 69 -3.47 -3.27 -9.51
N PRO A 70 -4.06 -2.57 -8.52
CA PRO A 70 -4.62 -1.26 -8.77
C PRO A 70 -3.48 -0.28 -9.04
N ALA A 71 -3.36 0.13 -10.30
CA ALA A 71 -2.49 1.20 -10.75
C ALA A 71 -2.78 2.48 -9.95
N ARG A 72 -1.87 2.86 -9.06
CA ARG A 72 -1.88 4.15 -8.36
C ARG A 72 -0.53 4.86 -8.51
N TYR A 73 -0.24 5.26 -9.74
CA TYR A 73 0.48 6.50 -10.01
C TYR A 73 -0.09 7.10 -11.30
N SER A 74 -1.12 7.94 -11.16
CA SER A 74 -1.65 8.73 -12.27
C SER A 74 -0.78 9.97 -12.43
N ARG A 75 -0.04 10.05 -13.53
CA ARG A 75 0.17 11.26 -14.31
C ARG A 75 0.22 10.85 -15.78
N ASP A 76 -0.90 11.09 -16.46
CA ASP A 76 -0.98 11.34 -17.90
C ASP A 76 -0.33 10.30 -18.82
N THR A 77 -1.05 9.22 -19.12
CA THR A 77 -1.27 8.66 -20.47
C THR A 77 -2.05 7.35 -20.31
N ALA A 78 -3.33 7.36 -20.67
CA ALA A 78 -4.10 6.12 -20.83
C ALA A 78 -3.68 5.44 -22.15
N VAL A 79 -2.66 4.59 -22.11
CA VAL A 79 -2.45 3.62 -23.19
C VAL A 79 -3.29 2.39 -22.87
N SER A 80 -4.44 2.27 -23.55
CA SER A 80 -5.18 1.01 -23.61
C SER A 80 -4.44 0.09 -24.58
N ILE A 81 -3.67 -0.86 -24.05
CA ILE A 81 -3.11 -1.96 -24.86
C ILE A 81 -4.10 -3.11 -24.78
N CYS A 82 -4.89 -3.29 -25.85
CA CYS A 82 -5.66 -4.50 -26.05
C CYS A 82 -4.69 -5.60 -26.51
N THR A 83 -4.19 -6.43 -25.61
CA THR A 83 -3.47 -7.65 -26.03
C THR A 83 -4.50 -8.67 -26.49
N ASP A 84 -4.70 -8.77 -27.80
CA ASP A 84 -5.48 -9.84 -28.41
C ASP A 84 -4.75 -11.18 -28.21
N SER A 85 -5.39 -12.10 -27.49
CA SER A 85 -4.93 -13.48 -27.39
C SER A 85 -6.13 -14.39 -27.50
N SER A 86 -6.56 -14.67 -28.74
CA SER A 86 -7.18 -15.95 -29.07
C SER A 86 -7.10 -16.25 -30.57
N HIS A 87 -6.31 -17.30 -30.87
CA HIS A 87 -6.40 -18.16 -32.04
C HIS A 87 -7.77 -18.16 -32.73
N SER A 88 -7.82 -17.85 -34.02
CA SER A 88 -8.29 -18.78 -35.07
C SER A 88 -8.35 -18.10 -36.43
N SER A 89 -7.82 -18.81 -37.42
CA SER A 89 -7.70 -18.46 -38.83
C SER A 89 -8.98 -17.96 -39.50
N HIS A 90 -8.99 -16.68 -39.90
CA HIS A 90 -9.75 -16.25 -41.07
C HIS A 90 -9.11 -15.00 -41.68
N VAL A 91 -8.44 -15.17 -42.82
CA VAL A 91 -7.94 -14.06 -43.64
C VAL A 91 -9.17 -13.35 -44.24
N LYS A 92 -9.64 -12.28 -43.59
CA LYS A 92 -10.58 -11.34 -44.22
C LYS A 92 -9.77 -10.36 -45.06
N GLY A 93 -9.77 -10.57 -46.38
CA GLY A 93 -9.24 -9.60 -47.33
C GLY A 93 -9.95 -8.24 -47.25
N PRO A 94 -9.40 -7.19 -47.87
CA PRO A 94 -9.98 -5.86 -47.82
C PRO A 94 -11.34 -5.82 -48.54
N CYS A 95 -12.36 -5.39 -47.81
CA CYS A 95 -13.69 -5.09 -48.35
C CYS A 95 -13.61 -3.82 -49.21
N PHE A 96 -13.43 -3.98 -50.52
CA PHE A 96 -13.70 -2.93 -51.50
C PHE A 96 -15.22 -2.84 -51.65
N THR A 97 -15.85 -1.90 -50.93
CA THR A 97 -17.22 -1.49 -51.28
C THR A 97 -17.13 -0.48 -52.40
N SER A 98 -17.58 -0.91 -53.58
CA SER A 98 -17.84 -0.04 -54.72
C SER A 98 -18.68 1.16 -54.28
N ARG A 99 -18.28 2.36 -54.71
CA ARG A 99 -19.20 3.48 -54.80
C ARG A 99 -19.15 4.06 -56.21
N GLU A 100 -20.15 3.67 -56.99
CA GLU A 100 -20.61 4.38 -58.17
C GLU A 100 -21.18 5.74 -57.77
N ALA A 101 -20.67 6.80 -58.42
CA ALA A 101 -21.40 7.96 -58.96
C ALA A 101 -20.41 8.87 -59.69
#